data_AF-A0A842L0A9-F1
#
_entry.id   AF-A0A842L0A9-F1
#
_cell.length_a   1.000
_cell.length_b   1.000
_cell.length_c   1.000
_cell.angle_alpha   90.00
_cell.angle_beta   90.00
_cell.angle_gamma   90.00
#
_symmetry.space_group_name_H-M   'P 1'
#
loop_
_entity.id
_entity.type
_entity.pdbx_description
1 polymer ?
#
loop_
_entity_poly.entity_id
_entity_poly.type
_entity_poly.pdbx_seq_one_letter_code
_entity_poly.pdbx_strand_id
1 'polypeptide(L)' 'MNIQKNILRFTVSMDKDLLEELLRITGQKKKSRAVNIACREFIRIKQKENLLSFKGRLIKS' A
#
# COMPACT_ATOMS: atom_id res chain seq x y z
N MET A 1 -24.70 5.55 9.87
CA MET A 1 -23.66 5.17 10.86
C MET A 1 -22.36 5.87 10.49
N ASN A 2 -21.92 6.84 11.29
CA ASN A 2 -20.63 7.50 11.07
C ASN A 2 -19.54 6.57 11.60
N ILE A 3 -18.97 5.72 10.73
CA ILE A 3 -17.90 4.80 11.12
C ILE A 3 -16.66 5.66 11.32
N GLN A 4 -16.45 6.10 12.56
CA GLN A 4 -15.26 6.85 12.95
C GLN A 4 -14.05 5.96 12.67
N LYS A 5 -13.27 6.34 11.66
CA LYS A 5 -12.07 5.60 11.27
C LYS A 5 -11.04 5.75 12.39
N ASN A 6 -10.65 4.64 13.01
CA ASN A 6 -9.54 4.65 13.96
C ASN A 6 -8.24 4.91 13.18
N ILE A 7 -7.65 6.10 13.36
CA ILE A 7 -6.43 6.52 12.68
C ILE A 7 -5.27 6.45 13.67
N LEU A 8 -4.37 5.50 13.47
CA LEU A 8 -3.10 5.45 14.18
C LEU A 8 -2.09 6.41 13.54
N ARG A 9 -1.39 7.20 14.35
CA ARG A 9 -0.29 8.07 13.91
C ARG A 9 1.01 7.53 14.47
N PHE A 10 2.00 7.39 13.62
CA PHE A 10 3.34 6.96 14.00
C PHE A 10 4.37 7.63 13.10
N THR A 11 5.61 7.67 13.54
CA THR A 11 6.74 8.23 12.80
C THR A 11 7.50 7.10 12.11
N VAL A 12 7.90 7.30 10.87
CA VAL A 12 8.70 6.35 10.10
C VAL A 12 9.79 7.10 9.35
N SER A 13 10.99 6.50 9.28
CA SER A 13 12.09 6.99 8.45
C SER A 13 11.90 6.49 7.02
N MET A 14 12.08 7.37 6.05
CA MET A 14 11.90 7.09 4.62
C MET A 14 12.89 7.92 3.83
N ASP A 15 13.39 7.35 2.73
CA ASP A 15 14.20 8.08 1.78
C ASP A 15 13.42 9.29 1.22
N LYS A 16 14.08 10.45 1.22
CA LYS A 16 13.49 11.70 0.76
C LYS A 16 13.14 11.61 -0.72
N ASP A 17 14.04 11.07 -1.53
CA ASP A 17 13.89 11.04 -2.98
C ASP A 17 12.72 10.12 -3.38
N LEU A 18 12.58 9.00 -2.66
CA LEU A 18 11.45 8.09 -2.79
C LEU A 18 10.11 8.77 -2.44
N LEU A 19 10.07 9.59 -1.38
CA LEU A 19 8.85 10.31 -1.01
C LEU A 19 8.47 11.36 -2.06
N GLU A 20 9.45 12.08 -2.59
CA GLU A 20 9.23 13.08 -3.63
C GLU A 20 8.73 12.45 -4.93
N GLU A 21 9.34 11.35 -5.35
CA GLU A 21 8.88 10.58 -6.50
C GLU A 21 7.46 10.03 -6.28
N LEU A 22 7.17 9.48 -5.10
CA LEU A 22 5.84 8.99 -4.76
C LEU A 22 4.79 10.11 -4.85
N LEU A 23 5.10 11.32 -4.37
CA LEU A 23 4.19 12.46 -4.46
C LEU A 23 3.98 12.91 -5.91
N ARG A 24 5.06 12.93 -6.71
CA ARG A 24 5.03 13.28 -8.13
C ARG A 24 4.18 12.31 -8.93
N ILE A 25 4.38 10.99 -8.77
CA ILE A 25 3.63 9.96 -9.49
C ILE A 25 2.17 9.93 -9.06
N THR A 26 1.89 10.05 -7.75
CA THR A 26 0.51 9.99 -7.24
C THR A 26 -0.27 11.31 -7.40
N GLY A 27 0.40 12.41 -7.77
CA GLY A 27 -0.16 13.76 -7.85
C GLY A 27 -0.70 14.28 -6.51
N GLN A 28 -0.31 13.67 -5.39
CA GLN A 28 -0.84 14.02 -4.07
C GLN A 28 -0.03 15.14 -3.43
N LYS A 29 -0.72 16.15 -2.88
CA LYS A 29 -0.08 17.19 -2.08
C LYS A 29 0.23 16.75 -0.64
N LYS A 30 -0.50 15.75 -0.13
CA LYS A 30 -0.38 15.29 1.27
C LYS A 30 0.42 13.98 1.35
N LYS A 31 1.55 14.02 2.06
CA LYS A 31 2.43 12.87 2.35
C LYS A 31 1.65 11.65 2.85
N SER A 32 0.79 11.85 3.85
CA SER A 32 -0.01 10.76 4.43
C SER A 32 -0.94 10.09 3.41
N ARG A 33 -1.51 10.85 2.47
CA ARG A 33 -2.40 10.30 1.44
C ARG A 33 -1.61 9.50 0.41
N ALA A 34 -0.46 10.01 -0.02
CA ALA A 34 0.42 9.32 -0.95
C ALA A 34 0.90 7.97 -0.40
N VAL A 35 1.39 7.98 0.86
CA VAL A 35 1.83 6.76 1.56
C VAL A 35 0.68 5.76 1.71
N ASN A 36 -0.51 6.22 2.10
CA ASN A 36 -1.68 5.33 2.22
C ASN A 36 -2.09 4.69 0.88
N ILE A 37 -1.97 5.40 -0.23
CA ILE A 37 -2.24 4.85 -1.56
C ILE A 37 -1.21 3.77 -1.90
N ALA A 38 0.08 4.07 -1.75
CA ALA A 38 1.17 3.13 -2.01
C ALA A 38 1.04 1.86 -1.18
N CYS A 39 0.79 1.97 0.13
CA CYS A 39 0.63 0.81 1.00
C CYS A 39 -0.56 -0.07 0.60
N ARG A 40 -1.70 0.53 0.21
CA ARG A 40 -2.89 -0.24 -0.22
C ARG A 40 -2.63 -1.00 -1.51
N GLU A 41 -1.97 -0.34 -2.46
CA GLU A 41 -1.62 -0.97 -3.74
C GLU A 41 -0.62 -2.10 -3.54
N PHE A 42 0.42 -1.88 -2.73
CA PHE A 42 1.39 -2.91 -2.37
C PHE A 42 0.74 -4.13 -1.73
N ILE A 43 -0.14 -3.93 -0.73
CA ILE A 43 -0.88 -5.03 -0.09
C ILE A 43 -1.72 -5.80 -1.13
N ARG A 44 -2.40 -5.11 -2.03
CA ARG A 44 -3.23 -5.73 -3.08
C ARG A 44 -2.38 -6.58 -4.04
N ILE A 45 -1.20 -6.09 -4.43
CA ILE A 45 -0.24 -6.82 -5.26
C ILE A 45 0.19 -8.09 -4.53
N LYS A 46 0.60 -8.00 -3.26
CA LYS A 46 1.02 -9.17 -2.46
C LYS A 46 -0.10 -10.19 -2.27
N GLN A 47 -1.33 -9.75 -2.05
CA GLN A 47 -2.48 -10.65 -1.99
C GLN A 47 -2.70 -11.39 -3.32
N LYS A 48 -2.58 -10.70 -4.46
CA LYS A 48 -2.71 -11.31 -5.79
C LYS A 48 -1.59 -12.31 -6.07
N GLU A 49 -0.35 -11.99 -5.75
CA GLU A 49 0.80 -12.89 -5.86
C GLU A 49 0.58 -14.17 -5.04
N ASN A 50 0.12 -14.03 -3.80
CA ASN A 50 -0.18 -15.17 -2.93
C ASN A 50 -1.29 -16.06 -3.49
N LEU A 51 -2.38 -15.47 -3.99
CA LEU A 51 -3.48 -16.21 -4.62
C LEU A 51 -3.01 -17.02 -5.85
N LEU A 52 -2.19 -16.42 -6.71
CA LEU A 52 -1.61 -17.10 -7.87
C LEU A 52 -0.69 -18.25 -7.46
N SER A 53 0.13 -18.04 -6.42
CA SER A 53 0.99 -19.09 -5.86
C SER A 53 0.20 -20.27 -5.28
N PHE A 54 -0.98 -20.02 -4.70
CA PHE A 54 -1.84 -21.05 -4.13
C PHE A 54 -2.56 -21.85 -5.22
N LYS A 55 -3.03 -21.19 -6.28
CA LYS A 55 -3.62 -21.87 -7.45
C LYS A 55 -2.64 -22.84 -8.12
N GLY A 56 -1.35 -22.49 -8.17
CA GLY A 56 -0.30 -23.38 -8.68
C GLY A 56 -0.08 -24.66 -7.86
N ARG A 57 -0.48 -24.68 -6.57
CA ARG A 57 -0.42 -25.88 -5.73
C ARG A 57 -1.68 -26.74 -5.85
N LEU A 58 -2.86 -26.13 -5.97
CA LEU A 58 -4.14 -26.84 -6.14
C LEU A 58 -4.27 -27.62 -7.47
N ILE A 59 -3.59 -27.19 -8.53
CA ILE A 59 -3.62 -27.87 -9.83
C ILE A 59 -2.55 -28.98 -9.93
N LYS A 60 -1.57 -28.99 -9.02
CA LYS A 60 -0.48 -29.98 -8.97
C LYS A 60 -0.67 -31.05 -7.88
N SER A 61 -1.80 -31.02 -7.16
CA SER A 61 -2.22 -32.04 -6.19
C SER A 61 -3.16 -33.04 -6.83
#